data_AF-A0A2P4Y0V7-F1
#
_entry.id   AF-A0A2P4Y0V7-F1
#
_cell.length_a   1.000
_cell.length_b   1.000
_cell.length_c   1.000
_cell.angle_alpha   90.00
_cell.angle_beta   90.00
_cell.angle_gamma   90.00
#
_symmetry.space_group_name_H-M   'P 1'
#
loop_
_entity.id
_entity.type
_entity.pdbx_description
1 polymer ?
#
loop_
_entity_poly.entity_id
_entity_poly.type
_entity_poly.pdbx_seq_one_letter_code
_entity_poly.pdbx_strand_id
1 'polypeptide(L)'
;MAEQEEVVEPLHLELEDREVYLAKIPTALGASWKNVQESELMLGSIKLEKKSVLGRRKGMLTVNPSTLEDDIPTEYRVEISETPLKLKVFSLDGSGRMAIEGTVKNSCTVMAQRNDQYSKLCKQRLIKSMVKTRIVQPLEDLPRVKKARIQFTIDKPDPEAEEDDADSKLLDRSDKKIKMSKDELKNLVFHHFEEREYWPLKELNYHCRQPESFLKEVLKEICDYHRKGPNKSCYELKPQYKDGVSNA
;
A
#
# COMPACT_ATOMS: atom_id res chain seq x y z
N MET A 1 -1.14 -25.86 -41.01
CA MET A 1 -0.72 -24.64 -40.29
C MET A 1 0.64 -24.29 -40.85
N ALA A 2 0.73 -23.27 -41.70
CA ALA A 2 2.03 -22.79 -42.14
C ALA A 2 2.65 -22.03 -40.96
N GLU A 3 3.75 -22.56 -40.44
CA GLU A 3 4.60 -21.85 -39.48
C GLU A 3 5.07 -20.58 -40.19
N GLN A 4 4.64 -19.43 -39.69
CA GLN A 4 5.18 -18.15 -40.13
C GLN A 4 6.64 -18.14 -39.66
N GLU A 5 7.58 -18.33 -40.58
CA GLU A 5 9.00 -18.12 -40.29
C GLU A 5 9.16 -16.70 -39.73
N GLU A 6 9.57 -16.63 -38.47
CA GLU A 6 9.87 -15.37 -37.79
C GLU A 6 11.12 -14.80 -38.47
N VAL A 7 10.94 -13.89 -39.43
CA VAL A 7 12.04 -13.22 -40.12
C VAL A 7 12.69 -12.28 -39.11
N VAL A 8 13.71 -12.79 -38.42
CA VAL A 8 14.54 -11.99 -37.51
C VAL A 8 15.48 -11.16 -38.37
N GLU A 9 15.29 -9.84 -38.35
CA GLU A 9 16.23 -8.94 -39.02
C GLU A 9 17.62 -9.01 -38.36
N PRO A 10 18.71 -9.00 -39.15
CA PRO A 10 20.06 -9.12 -38.63
C PRO A 10 20.45 -7.88 -37.81
N LEU A 11 21.17 -8.12 -36.70
CA LEU A 11 21.76 -7.05 -35.89
C LEU A 11 23.10 -6.62 -36.48
N HIS A 12 23.22 -5.35 -36.86
CA HIS A 12 24.47 -4.78 -37.38
C HIS A 12 25.43 -4.42 -36.22
N LEU A 13 26.70 -4.81 -36.34
CA LEU A 13 27.72 -4.67 -35.27
C LEU A 13 28.91 -3.77 -35.64
N GLU A 14 28.83 -3.04 -36.75
CA GLU A 14 29.96 -2.27 -37.32
C GLU A 14 30.55 -1.24 -36.35
N LEU A 15 29.73 -0.67 -35.46
CA LEU A 15 30.13 0.36 -34.53
C LEU A 15 30.27 -0.16 -33.09
N GLU A 16 30.32 -1.48 -32.88
CA GLU A 16 30.40 -2.07 -31.52
C GLU A 16 31.61 -1.57 -30.71
N ASP A 17 32.76 -1.42 -31.36
CA ASP A 17 34.00 -0.95 -30.73
C ASP A 17 34.03 0.58 -30.50
N ARG A 18 33.03 1.32 -31.00
CA ARG A 18 32.95 2.77 -30.83
C ARG A 18 32.68 3.11 -29.37
N GLU A 19 33.56 3.92 -28.79
CA GLU A 19 33.37 4.42 -27.43
C GLU A 19 32.42 5.62 -27.43
N VAL A 20 31.37 5.53 -26.62
CA VAL A 20 30.40 6.61 -26.46
C VAL A 20 30.30 7.07 -25.00
N TYR A 21 29.90 8.33 -24.84
CA TYR A 21 29.69 8.95 -23.53
C TYR A 21 28.20 9.06 -23.25
N LEU A 22 27.78 8.60 -22.08
CA LEU A 22 26.41 8.79 -21.60
C LEU A 22 26.32 10.07 -20.78
N ALA A 23 25.68 11.11 -21.33
CA ALA A 23 25.53 12.40 -20.66
C ALA A 23 24.15 12.57 -20.00
N LYS A 24 24.15 12.82 -18.69
CA LYS A 24 22.98 13.27 -17.93
C LYS A 24 22.91 14.79 -17.96
N ILE A 25 21.87 15.32 -18.60
CA ILE A 25 21.67 16.76 -18.85
C ILE A 25 20.49 17.28 -18.00
N PRO A 26 20.54 18.51 -17.45
CA PRO A 26 19.40 19.12 -16.77
C PRO A 26 18.19 19.25 -17.70
N THR A 27 17.00 19.00 -17.17
CA THR A 27 15.75 18.90 -17.96
C THR A 27 15.42 20.16 -18.75
N ALA A 28 15.63 21.35 -18.17
CA ALA A 28 15.40 22.62 -18.87
C ALA A 28 16.32 22.77 -20.09
N LEU A 29 17.61 22.45 -19.94
CA LEU A 29 18.57 22.51 -21.05
C LEU A 29 18.22 21.50 -22.14
N GLY A 30 17.88 20.26 -21.76
CA GLY A 30 17.46 19.24 -22.71
C GLY A 30 16.16 19.58 -23.46
N ALA A 31 15.22 20.29 -22.82
CA ALA A 31 14.01 20.76 -23.46
C ALA A 31 14.30 21.83 -24.53
N SER A 32 15.16 22.80 -24.22
CA SER A 32 15.55 23.83 -25.20
C SER A 32 16.28 23.23 -26.41
N TRP A 33 17.24 22.33 -26.18
CA TRP A 33 17.95 21.67 -27.27
C TRP A 33 17.06 20.75 -28.12
N LYS A 34 15.98 20.20 -27.55
CA LYS A 34 14.99 19.44 -28.32
C LYS A 34 14.22 20.30 -29.33
N ASN A 35 14.09 21.60 -29.06
CA ASN A 35 13.38 22.54 -29.93
C ASN A 35 14.25 23.11 -31.06
N VAL A 36 15.58 22.91 -31.01
CA VAL A 36 16.51 23.37 -32.04
C VAL A 36 16.41 22.45 -33.27
N GLN A 37 15.96 22.97 -34.41
CA GLN A 37 15.80 22.20 -35.66
C GLN A 37 17.01 22.28 -36.59
N GLU A 38 17.89 23.27 -36.43
CA GLU A 38 19.12 23.37 -37.21
C GLU A 38 20.15 22.33 -36.77
N SER A 39 20.52 21.45 -37.69
CA SER A 39 21.46 20.34 -37.40
C SER A 39 22.92 20.80 -37.26
N GLU A 40 23.30 21.93 -37.86
CA GLU A 40 24.67 22.45 -37.84
C GLU A 40 24.90 23.56 -36.81
N LEU A 41 23.88 23.88 -36.00
CA LEU A 41 23.99 24.95 -35.01
C LEU A 41 24.84 24.50 -33.82
N MET A 42 25.91 25.23 -33.53
CA MET A 42 26.76 24.95 -32.37
C MET A 42 25.98 25.21 -31.06
N LEU A 43 25.66 24.13 -30.35
CA LEU A 43 24.94 24.19 -29.07
C LEU A 43 25.79 24.72 -27.91
N GLY A 44 27.11 24.53 -27.96
CA GLY A 44 28.01 24.98 -26.90
C GLY A 44 29.41 24.39 -27.01
N SER A 45 30.28 24.77 -26.08
CA SER A 45 31.66 24.28 -25.99
C SER A 45 31.93 23.70 -24.60
N ILE A 46 32.60 22.54 -24.56
CA ILE A 46 33.01 21.89 -23.32
C ILE A 46 34.51 22.09 -23.14
N LYS A 47 34.91 22.73 -22.05
CA LYS A 47 36.30 22.85 -21.62
C LYS A 47 36.56 21.85 -20.50
N LEU A 48 37.42 20.86 -20.75
CA LEU A 48 37.79 19.84 -19.77
C LEU A 48 39.14 20.18 -19.11
N GLU A 49 39.21 19.97 -17.80
CA GLU A 49 40.45 20.02 -17.04
C GLU A 49 41.28 18.73 -17.24
N LYS A 50 42.55 18.79 -16.88
CA LYS A 50 43.44 17.62 -16.89
C LYS A 50 42.87 16.50 -16.02
N LYS A 51 43.11 15.25 -16.42
CA LYS A 51 42.64 14.08 -15.66
C LYS A 51 43.13 14.15 -14.21
N SER A 52 42.20 13.97 -13.27
CA SER A 52 42.57 13.76 -11.87
C SER A 52 43.22 12.37 -11.70
N VAL A 53 44.00 12.21 -10.64
CA VAL A 53 44.64 10.95 -10.24
C VAL A 53 43.62 9.81 -10.08
N LEU A 54 42.38 10.14 -9.71
CA LEU A 54 41.26 9.18 -9.56
C LEU A 54 40.52 8.88 -10.88
N GLY A 55 41.07 9.25 -12.03
CA GLY A 55 40.45 9.03 -13.36
C GLY A 55 39.25 9.95 -13.66
N ARG A 56 38.74 10.69 -12.67
CA ARG A 56 37.67 11.68 -12.85
C ARG A 56 38.17 12.89 -13.63
N ARG A 57 37.37 13.36 -14.59
CA ARG A 57 37.60 14.65 -15.28
C ARG A 57 36.51 15.62 -14.92
N LYS A 58 36.89 16.87 -14.66
CA LYS A 58 35.97 17.96 -14.45
C LYS A 58 36.09 18.93 -15.61
N GLY A 59 35.06 19.71 -15.84
CA GLY A 59 35.06 20.72 -16.88
C GLY A 59 33.89 21.67 -16.75
N MET A 60 33.81 22.59 -17.70
CA MET A 60 32.76 23.57 -17.83
C MET A 60 32.20 23.54 -19.24
N LEU A 61 30.88 23.42 -19.34
CA LEU A 61 30.10 23.55 -20.57
C LEU A 61 29.56 24.98 -20.62
N THR A 62 29.91 25.69 -21.69
CA THR A 62 29.34 27.00 -22.04
C THR A 62 28.39 26.80 -23.20
N VAL A 63 27.10 27.05 -22.99
CA VAL A 63 26.02 26.87 -23.95
C VAL A 63 25.84 28.15 -24.77
N ASN A 64 25.51 27.99 -26.05
CA ASN A 64 25.20 29.09 -26.94
C ASN A 64 23.87 29.75 -26.53
N PRO A 65 23.85 31.04 -26.15
CA PRO A 65 22.64 31.74 -25.71
C PRO A 65 21.51 31.74 -26.75
N SER A 66 21.83 31.72 -28.04
CA SER A 66 20.83 31.72 -29.12
C SER A 66 20.03 30.41 -29.21
N THR A 67 20.49 29.35 -28.53
CA THR A 67 19.85 28.02 -28.53
C THR A 67 18.97 27.79 -27.30
N LEU A 68 18.85 28.80 -26.42
CA LEU A 68 18.21 28.69 -25.12
C LEU A 68 16.92 29.50 -25.07
N GLU A 69 15.98 29.02 -24.26
CA GLU A 69 14.82 29.81 -23.83
C GLU A 69 15.23 30.78 -22.70
N ASP A 70 14.39 31.78 -22.46
CA ASP A 70 14.63 32.79 -21.42
C ASP A 70 14.79 32.16 -20.02
N ASP A 71 15.69 32.73 -19.21
CA ASP A 71 16.00 32.33 -17.83
C ASP A 71 16.72 30.98 -17.66
N ILE A 72 17.23 30.37 -18.74
CA ILE A 72 18.08 29.18 -18.66
C ILE A 72 19.56 29.58 -18.50
N PRO A 73 20.30 28.99 -17.54
CA PRO A 73 21.73 29.25 -17.38
C PRO A 73 22.53 28.88 -18.63
N THR A 74 23.57 29.65 -18.91
CA THR A 74 24.52 29.37 -20.01
C THR A 74 25.71 28.52 -19.57
N GLU A 75 26.00 28.46 -18.27
CA GLU A 75 27.18 27.80 -17.71
C GLU A 75 26.81 26.57 -16.90
N TYR A 76 27.47 25.45 -17.20
CA TYR A 76 27.27 24.18 -16.53
C TYR A 76 28.61 23.56 -16.15
N ARG A 77 28.71 22.96 -14.97
CA ARG A 77 29.80 22.09 -14.58
C ARG A 77 29.57 20.69 -15.15
N VAL A 78 30.64 20.13 -15.70
CA VAL A 78 30.65 18.78 -16.26
C VAL A 78 31.55 17.89 -15.41
N GLU A 79 31.05 16.74 -15.00
CA GLU A 79 31.84 15.71 -14.32
C GLU A 79 31.78 14.41 -15.10
N ILE A 80 32.95 13.89 -15.48
CA ILE A 80 33.09 12.65 -16.23
C ILE A 80 33.71 11.59 -15.33
N SER A 81 33.04 10.46 -15.23
CA SER A 81 33.47 9.26 -14.52
C SER A 81 33.38 8.02 -15.41
N GLU A 82 34.10 6.97 -15.08
CA GLU A 82 33.92 5.65 -15.72
C GLU A 82 32.60 5.02 -15.25
N THR A 83 31.86 4.40 -16.17
CA THR A 83 30.63 3.68 -15.81
C THR A 83 30.97 2.29 -15.28
N PRO A 84 30.44 1.88 -14.11
CA PRO A 84 30.62 0.51 -13.62
C PRO A 84 29.78 -0.51 -14.41
N LEU A 85 28.85 -0.05 -15.24
CA LEU A 85 27.93 -0.87 -16.01
C LEU A 85 28.44 -1.06 -17.45
N LYS A 86 28.30 -2.28 -17.98
CA LYS A 86 28.54 -2.60 -19.39
C LYS A 86 27.31 -2.23 -20.20
N LEU A 87 27.22 -0.98 -20.66
CA LEU A 87 26.11 -0.49 -21.46
C LEU A 87 26.51 -0.45 -22.95
N LYS A 88 25.58 -0.81 -23.82
CA LYS A 88 25.69 -0.64 -25.28
C LYS A 88 24.53 0.23 -25.78
N VAL A 89 24.79 1.03 -26.79
CA VAL A 89 23.76 1.83 -27.48
C VAL A 89 23.34 1.06 -28.72
N PHE A 90 22.04 0.95 -28.95
CA PHE A 90 21.49 0.41 -30.18
C PHE A 90 20.56 1.45 -30.83
N SER A 91 20.50 1.42 -32.15
CA SER A 91 19.58 2.20 -32.98
C SER A 91 18.59 1.25 -33.65
N LEU A 92 17.38 1.77 -33.90
CA LEU A 92 16.33 1.11 -34.66
C LEU A 92 15.90 2.08 -35.76
N ASP A 93 16.14 1.70 -37.01
CA ASP A 93 15.69 2.46 -38.17
C ASP A 93 14.17 2.35 -38.31
N GLY A 94 13.54 3.33 -38.97
CA GLY A 94 12.12 3.26 -39.34
C GLY A 94 11.74 2.10 -40.28
N SER A 95 12.73 1.35 -40.78
CA SER A 95 12.56 0.14 -41.59
C SER A 95 12.57 -1.16 -40.79
N GLY A 96 12.85 -1.13 -39.47
CA GLY A 96 12.98 -2.32 -38.63
C GLY A 96 14.42 -2.72 -38.31
N ARG A 97 15.39 -2.22 -39.08
CA ARG A 97 16.80 -2.62 -38.96
C ARG A 97 17.40 -2.14 -37.65
N MET A 98 18.12 -3.03 -36.98
CA MET A 98 18.79 -2.76 -35.71
C MET A 98 20.30 -2.72 -35.86
N ALA A 99 20.96 -1.76 -35.22
CA ALA A 99 22.42 -1.68 -35.17
C ALA A 99 22.92 -1.39 -33.75
N ILE A 100 24.09 -1.91 -33.39
CA ILE A 100 24.84 -1.48 -32.20
C ILE A 100 25.73 -0.30 -32.60
N GLU A 101 25.50 0.85 -31.96
CA GLU A 101 26.16 2.14 -32.23
C GLU A 101 27.42 2.36 -31.38
N GLY A 102 27.61 1.56 -30.34
CA GLY A 102 28.82 1.63 -29.51
C GLY A 102 28.64 1.15 -28.08
N THR A 103 29.76 1.18 -27.34
CA THR A 103 29.88 0.79 -25.94
C THR A 103 30.11 2.03 -25.07
N VAL A 104 29.35 2.13 -23.97
CA VAL A 104 29.48 3.26 -23.03
C VAL A 104 30.62 2.95 -22.05
N LYS A 105 31.71 3.71 -22.15
CA LYS A 105 32.81 3.64 -21.17
C LYS A 105 32.70 4.70 -20.08
N ASN A 106 32.19 5.88 -20.44
CA ASN A 106 32.17 7.03 -19.55
C ASN A 106 30.76 7.59 -19.37
N SER A 107 30.44 7.91 -18.12
CA SER A 107 29.27 8.68 -17.73
C SER A 107 29.67 10.13 -17.51
N CYS A 108 28.85 11.04 -18.01
CA CYS A 108 29.01 12.47 -17.91
C CYS A 108 27.80 13.02 -17.17
N THR A 109 28.02 13.76 -16.08
CA THR A 109 26.94 14.46 -15.34
C THR A 109 27.11 15.96 -15.51
N VAL A 110 26.13 16.58 -16.17
CA VAL A 110 26.06 18.02 -16.40
C VAL A 110 25.20 18.64 -15.31
N MET A 111 25.75 19.62 -14.60
CA MET A 111 25.09 20.32 -13.49
C MET A 111 25.14 21.82 -13.74
N ALA A 112 24.05 22.54 -13.52
CA ALA A 112 24.05 23.99 -13.67
C ALA A 112 25.05 24.62 -12.69
N GLN A 113 25.85 25.57 -13.19
CA GLN A 113 26.76 26.31 -12.34
C GLN A 113 25.96 27.25 -11.44
N ARG A 114 26.38 27.39 -10.17
CA ARG A 114 25.69 28.25 -9.20
C ARG A 114 25.99 29.72 -9.50
N ASN A 115 25.24 30.31 -10.41
CA ASN A 115 25.30 31.72 -10.79
C ASN A 115 23.95 32.43 -10.51
N ASP A 116 23.86 33.72 -10.81
CA ASP A 116 22.63 34.51 -10.62
C ASP A 116 21.49 34.00 -11.52
N GLN A 117 21.80 33.63 -12.77
CA GLN A 117 20.82 33.04 -13.71
C GLN A 117 20.21 31.76 -13.15
N TYR A 118 21.02 30.83 -12.66
CA TYR A 118 20.55 29.60 -12.04
C TYR A 118 19.75 29.86 -10.76
N SER A 119 20.14 30.90 -10.00
CA SER A 119 19.38 31.32 -8.82
C SER A 119 18.00 31.85 -9.19
N LYS A 120 17.87 32.61 -10.30
CA LYS A 120 16.58 33.04 -10.85
C LYS A 120 15.73 31.85 -11.29
N LEU A 121 16.30 30.91 -12.06
CA LEU A 121 15.63 29.68 -12.46
C LEU A 121 15.10 28.89 -11.25
N CYS A 122 15.90 28.76 -10.19
CA CYS A 122 15.50 28.06 -8.97
C CYS A 122 14.35 28.78 -8.24
N LYS A 123 14.40 30.12 -8.15
CA LYS A 123 13.30 30.92 -7.59
C LYS A 123 12.01 30.75 -8.40
N GLN A 124 12.09 30.79 -9.73
CA GLN A 124 10.92 30.57 -10.58
C GLN A 124 10.33 29.17 -10.41
N ARG A 125 11.18 28.14 -10.34
CA ARG A 125 10.73 26.76 -10.07
C ARG A 125 10.03 26.65 -8.71
N LEU A 126 10.57 27.29 -7.68
CA LEU A 126 9.95 27.33 -6.37
C LEU A 126 8.56 27.99 -6.44
N ILE A 127 8.45 29.17 -7.05
CA ILE A 127 7.18 29.89 -7.22
C ILE A 127 6.18 29.02 -7.99
N LYS A 128 6.58 28.42 -9.12
CA LYS A 128 5.73 27.51 -9.90
C LYS A 128 5.25 26.32 -9.06
N SER A 129 6.10 25.76 -8.21
CA SER A 129 5.74 24.64 -7.32
C SER A 129 4.84 25.04 -6.15
N MET A 130 4.87 26.31 -5.73
CA MET A 130 4.02 26.84 -4.66
C MET A 130 2.58 27.08 -5.12
N VAL A 131 2.34 27.19 -6.43
CA VAL A 131 0.99 27.29 -7.00
C VAL A 131 0.32 25.92 -6.90
N LYS A 132 -0.69 25.82 -6.04
CA LYS A 132 -1.52 24.61 -5.91
C LYS A 132 -2.30 24.40 -7.20
N THR A 133 -2.04 23.31 -7.92
CA THR A 133 -2.77 22.95 -9.15
C THR A 133 -4.17 22.41 -8.88
N ARG A 134 -4.41 21.91 -7.66
CA ARG A 134 -5.71 21.42 -7.22
C ARG A 134 -6.43 22.48 -6.40
N ILE A 135 -7.53 23.00 -6.94
CA ILE A 135 -8.46 23.85 -6.21
C ILE A 135 -9.54 22.92 -5.62
N VAL A 136 -9.63 22.86 -4.29
CA VAL A 136 -10.78 22.24 -3.64
C VAL A 136 -11.88 23.29 -3.67
N GLN A 137 -12.97 23.02 -4.39
CA GLN A 137 -14.15 23.86 -4.30
C GLN A 137 -14.80 23.61 -2.94
N PRO A 138 -14.84 24.61 -2.03
CA PRO A 138 -15.65 24.49 -0.84
C PRO A 138 -17.10 24.40 -1.31
N LEU A 139 -17.77 23.32 -0.92
CA LEU A 139 -19.19 23.17 -1.19
C LEU A 139 -19.93 24.03 -0.16
N GLU A 140 -20.31 25.24 -0.56
CA GLU A 140 -20.72 26.31 0.36
C GLU A 140 -22.02 26.01 1.09
N ASP A 141 -22.86 25.10 0.60
CA ASP A 141 -23.99 24.60 1.35
C ASP A 141 -24.36 23.20 0.85
N LEU A 142 -23.72 22.18 1.42
CA LEU A 142 -24.48 20.95 1.62
C LEU A 142 -25.44 21.25 2.77
N PRO A 143 -26.75 20.91 2.66
CA PRO A 143 -27.55 20.78 3.87
C PRO A 143 -26.72 19.93 4.81
N ARG A 144 -26.60 20.35 6.08
CA ARG A 144 -25.93 19.57 7.12
C ARG A 144 -26.69 18.24 7.23
N VAL A 145 -26.46 17.31 6.31
CA VAL A 145 -26.76 15.91 6.47
C VAL A 145 -25.81 15.55 7.59
N LYS A 146 -26.35 15.66 8.81
CA LYS A 146 -25.74 15.18 10.04
C LYS A 146 -25.05 13.90 9.61
N LYS A 147 -23.71 13.87 9.65
CA LYS A 147 -22.91 12.71 9.25
C LYS A 147 -23.73 11.51 9.69
N ALA A 148 -24.27 10.75 8.73
CA ALA A 148 -25.02 9.57 9.05
C ALA A 148 -24.01 8.71 9.79
N ARG A 149 -24.06 8.79 11.12
CA ARG A 149 -23.43 7.80 11.96
C ARG A 149 -24.07 6.55 11.40
N ILE A 150 -23.27 5.66 10.84
CA ILE A 150 -23.73 4.32 10.47
C ILE A 150 -24.03 3.64 11.81
N GLN A 151 -25.10 4.09 12.45
CA GLN A 151 -25.86 3.34 13.40
C GLN A 151 -26.84 2.62 12.50
N PHE A 152 -26.75 1.30 12.51
CA PHE A 152 -27.83 0.44 12.09
C PHE A 152 -29.01 0.69 13.05
N THR A 153 -29.64 1.85 12.95
CA THR A 153 -30.94 2.09 13.54
C THR A 153 -31.92 1.54 12.53
N ILE A 154 -32.51 0.40 12.88
CA ILE A 154 -33.75 -0.08 12.27
C ILE A 154 -34.72 1.10 12.35
N ASP A 155 -35.11 1.64 11.20
CA ASP A 155 -36.10 2.71 11.14
C ASP A 155 -37.37 2.21 11.82
N LYS A 156 -37.78 2.89 12.89
CA LYS A 156 -39.11 2.67 13.46
C LYS A 156 -40.11 3.30 12.50
N PRO A 157 -41.14 2.58 12.04
CA PRO A 157 -42.17 3.15 11.19
C PRO A 157 -42.91 4.27 11.94
N ASP A 158 -43.25 5.34 11.21
CA ASP A 158 -44.04 6.46 11.71
C ASP A 158 -45.39 5.98 12.28
N PRO A 159 -45.85 6.47 13.44
CA PRO A 159 -47.06 5.96 14.12
C PRO A 159 -48.38 6.47 13.50
N GLU A 160 -48.41 6.88 12.24
CA GLU A 160 -49.60 7.48 11.59
C GLU A 160 -50.07 6.76 10.32
N ALA A 161 -49.50 5.60 10.00
CA ALA A 161 -50.05 4.73 8.97
C ALA A 161 -50.01 3.27 9.47
N GLU A 162 -51.17 2.62 9.41
CA GLU A 162 -51.43 1.22 9.75
C GLU A 162 -51.90 0.99 11.20
N GLU A 163 -53.18 1.31 11.39
CA GLU A 163 -54.07 0.52 12.23
C GLU A 163 -54.00 -0.97 11.82
N ASP A 164 -54.01 -1.81 12.87
CA ASP A 164 -54.32 -3.24 12.89
C ASP A 164 -53.27 -4.28 12.47
N ASP A 165 -52.98 -5.16 13.44
CA ASP A 165 -52.52 -6.56 13.30
C ASP A 165 -51.02 -6.88 13.12
N ALA A 166 -50.13 -6.35 13.98
CA ALA A 166 -48.77 -6.90 14.12
C ALA A 166 -48.25 -7.13 15.56
N ASP A 167 -49.07 -6.93 16.60
CA ASP A 167 -48.62 -6.96 18.00
C ASP A 167 -48.74 -8.33 18.70
N SER A 168 -48.86 -9.42 17.95
CA SER A 168 -49.13 -10.77 18.51
C SER A 168 -48.01 -11.80 18.36
N LYS A 169 -46.81 -11.45 17.84
CA LYS A 169 -45.78 -12.48 17.53
C LYS A 169 -44.37 -12.26 18.07
N LEU A 170 -44.05 -11.16 18.76
CA LEU A 170 -42.69 -10.94 19.32
C LEU A 170 -42.63 -10.88 20.86
N LEU A 171 -43.75 -11.17 21.54
CA LEU A 171 -43.84 -11.29 23.00
C LEU A 171 -44.04 -12.74 23.48
N ASP A 172 -43.81 -13.73 22.63
CA ASP A 172 -43.88 -15.15 23.02
C ASP A 172 -42.50 -15.81 22.99
N ARG A 173 -41.73 -15.57 24.07
CA ARG A 173 -40.83 -16.54 24.73
C ARG A 173 -40.11 -15.90 25.91
N SER A 174 -40.91 -15.61 26.95
CA SER A 174 -40.56 -15.85 28.36
C SER A 174 -39.07 -15.87 28.76
N ASP A 175 -38.43 -14.70 28.85
CA ASP A 175 -37.15 -14.52 29.58
C ASP A 175 -37.36 -14.48 31.12
N LYS A 176 -38.28 -15.30 31.62
CA LYS A 176 -38.42 -15.57 33.05
C LYS A 176 -37.70 -16.88 33.33
N LYS A 177 -36.41 -16.80 33.63
CA LYS A 177 -35.62 -17.93 34.15
C LYS A 177 -36.17 -18.31 35.52
N ILE A 178 -37.17 -19.19 35.55
CA ILE A 178 -37.73 -19.73 36.78
C ILE A 178 -36.69 -20.68 37.37
N LYS A 179 -36.39 -20.50 38.65
CA LYS A 179 -35.46 -21.34 39.41
C LYS A 179 -36.02 -22.76 39.44
N MET A 180 -35.40 -23.68 38.73
CA MET A 180 -35.72 -25.11 38.84
C MET A 180 -35.22 -25.66 40.17
N SER A 181 -35.72 -26.83 40.58
CA SER A 181 -35.25 -27.45 41.82
C SER A 181 -33.77 -27.80 41.72
N LYS A 182 -33.08 -27.80 42.86
CA LYS A 182 -31.64 -28.02 42.93
C LYS A 182 -31.23 -29.41 42.40
N ASP A 183 -32.07 -30.41 42.64
CA ASP A 183 -31.79 -31.79 42.25
C ASP A 183 -32.02 -32.02 40.75
N GLU A 184 -33.04 -31.39 40.16
CA GLU A 184 -33.25 -31.40 38.71
C GLU A 184 -32.08 -30.73 37.96
N LEU A 185 -31.56 -29.61 38.49
CA LEU A 185 -30.40 -28.95 37.89
C LEU A 185 -29.15 -29.82 37.97
N LYS A 186 -28.95 -30.57 39.07
CA LYS A 186 -27.82 -31.50 39.18
C LYS A 186 -27.90 -32.60 38.12
N ASN A 187 -29.07 -33.21 37.94
CA ASN A 187 -29.26 -34.26 36.93
C ASN A 187 -29.03 -33.74 35.51
N LEU A 188 -29.53 -32.53 35.20
CA LEU A 188 -29.30 -31.91 33.89
C LEU A 188 -27.81 -31.62 33.64
N VAL A 189 -27.10 -31.14 34.68
CA VAL A 189 -25.67 -30.91 34.59
C VAL A 189 -24.91 -32.23 34.39
N PHE A 190 -25.24 -33.30 35.12
CA PHE A 190 -24.62 -34.61 34.92
C PHE A 190 -24.81 -35.14 33.49
N HIS A 191 -26.00 -34.99 32.91
CA HIS A 191 -26.26 -35.38 31.53
C HIS A 191 -25.36 -34.64 30.53
N HIS A 192 -25.16 -33.33 30.71
CA HIS A 192 -24.23 -32.59 29.84
C HIS A 192 -22.77 -33.07 30.00
N PHE A 193 -22.37 -33.50 31.20
CA PHE A 193 -21.03 -34.03 31.44
C PHE A 193 -20.80 -35.45 30.88
N GLU A 194 -21.84 -36.18 30.47
CA GLU A 194 -21.71 -37.41 29.67
C GLU A 194 -21.20 -37.10 28.25
N GLU A 195 -21.66 -35.98 27.67
CA GLU A 195 -21.28 -35.60 26.31
C GLU A 195 -19.84 -35.06 26.23
N ARG A 196 -19.41 -34.31 27.26
CA ARG A 196 -18.08 -33.69 27.33
C ARG A 196 -17.59 -33.60 28.77
N GLU A 197 -16.33 -33.95 29.01
CA GLU A 197 -15.72 -33.93 30.35
C GLU A 197 -15.49 -32.52 30.91
N TYR A 198 -15.34 -31.51 30.03
CA TYR A 198 -15.05 -30.12 30.39
C TYR A 198 -16.08 -29.16 29.80
N TRP A 199 -16.73 -28.36 30.65
CA TRP A 199 -17.75 -27.40 30.20
C TRP A 199 -17.47 -25.96 30.67
N PRO A 200 -17.55 -24.94 29.78
CA PRO A 200 -17.46 -23.55 30.17
C PRO A 200 -18.78 -23.04 30.76
N LEU A 201 -18.71 -22.10 31.71
CA LEU A 201 -19.89 -21.55 32.41
C LEU A 201 -20.96 -20.99 31.46
N LYS A 202 -20.52 -20.33 30.39
CA LYS A 202 -21.43 -19.64 29.46
C LYS A 202 -22.33 -20.62 28.72
N GLU A 203 -21.78 -21.76 28.32
CA GLU A 203 -22.54 -22.81 27.62
C GLU A 203 -23.50 -23.51 28.59
N LEU A 204 -23.05 -23.84 29.80
CA LEU A 204 -23.93 -24.41 30.83
C LEU A 204 -25.11 -23.48 31.17
N ASN A 205 -24.89 -22.15 31.23
CA ASN A 205 -25.96 -21.17 31.43
C ASN A 205 -26.94 -21.13 30.24
N TYR A 206 -26.44 -21.25 29.01
CA TYR A 206 -27.28 -21.30 27.82
C TYR A 206 -28.18 -22.55 27.82
N HIS A 207 -27.64 -23.72 28.16
CA HIS A 207 -28.37 -24.98 28.19
C HIS A 207 -29.34 -25.08 29.38
N CYS A 208 -28.87 -24.76 30.59
CA CYS A 208 -29.71 -24.87 31.79
C CYS A 208 -30.75 -23.75 31.92
N ARG A 209 -30.53 -22.62 31.22
CA ARG A 209 -31.36 -21.40 31.30
C ARG A 209 -31.63 -20.94 32.75
N GLN A 210 -30.66 -21.13 33.65
CA GLN A 210 -30.77 -20.72 35.06
C GLN A 210 -30.02 -19.40 35.31
N PRO A 211 -30.36 -18.65 36.38
CA PRO A 211 -29.55 -17.51 36.81
C PRO A 211 -28.12 -17.94 37.15
N GLU A 212 -27.12 -17.15 36.75
CA GLU A 212 -25.71 -17.50 36.93
C GLU A 212 -25.30 -17.70 38.38
N SER A 213 -25.92 -16.97 39.31
CA SER A 213 -25.68 -17.11 40.74
C SER A 213 -26.06 -18.51 41.23
N PHE A 214 -27.26 -18.97 40.87
CA PHE A 214 -27.77 -20.27 41.28
C PHE A 214 -27.03 -21.43 40.63
N LEU A 215 -26.69 -21.29 39.34
CA LEU A 215 -25.89 -22.30 38.64
C LEU A 215 -24.49 -22.45 39.27
N LYS A 216 -23.84 -21.35 39.67
CA LYS A 216 -22.53 -21.39 40.36
C LYS A 216 -22.62 -22.05 41.74
N GLU A 217 -23.71 -21.87 42.48
CA GLU A 217 -23.93 -22.54 43.77
C GLU A 217 -23.98 -24.05 43.61
N VAL A 218 -24.73 -24.55 42.62
CA VAL A 218 -24.83 -25.98 42.35
C VAL A 218 -23.52 -26.55 41.80
N LEU A 219 -22.89 -25.87 40.84
CA LEU A 219 -21.60 -26.30 40.29
C LEU A 219 -20.50 -26.35 41.35
N LYS A 220 -20.52 -25.50 42.38
CA LYS A 220 -19.55 -25.55 43.48
C LYS A 220 -19.68 -26.82 44.33
N GLU A 221 -20.86 -27.44 44.38
CA GLU A 221 -21.08 -28.67 45.14
C GLU A 221 -20.53 -29.89 44.38
N ILE A 222 -20.81 -29.99 43.08
CA ILE A 222 -20.59 -31.20 42.27
C ILE A 222 -19.35 -31.14 41.35
N CYS A 223 -18.87 -29.94 40.99
CA CYS A 223 -17.76 -29.73 40.05
C CYS A 223 -16.55 -29.07 40.71
N ASP A 224 -15.38 -29.26 40.09
CA ASP A 224 -14.15 -28.49 40.34
C ASP A 224 -13.92 -27.49 39.19
N TYR A 225 -13.43 -26.30 39.54
CA TYR A 225 -13.21 -25.20 38.58
C TYR A 225 -11.72 -25.01 38.25
N HIS A 226 -11.38 -25.15 36.97
CA HIS A 226 -10.01 -25.03 36.47
C HIS A 226 -9.61 -23.56 36.27
N ARG A 227 -8.74 -23.04 37.14
CA ARG A 227 -8.28 -21.64 37.07
C ARG A 227 -7.11 -21.40 36.11
N LYS A 228 -6.35 -22.44 35.76
CA LYS A 228 -5.11 -22.37 34.97
C LYS A 228 -5.00 -23.61 34.07
N GLY A 229 -4.24 -23.50 32.98
CA GLY A 229 -4.02 -24.59 32.03
C GLY A 229 -4.85 -24.46 30.74
N PRO A 230 -4.78 -25.46 29.84
CA PRO A 230 -5.51 -25.46 28.57
C PRO A 230 -7.03 -25.46 28.77
N ASN A 231 -7.54 -26.08 29.84
CA ASN A 231 -8.97 -26.12 30.18
C ASN A 231 -9.39 -24.97 31.12
N LYS A 232 -8.70 -23.82 31.04
CA LYS A 232 -8.98 -22.66 31.90
C LYS A 232 -10.42 -22.17 31.73
N SER A 233 -11.05 -21.86 32.85
CA SER A 233 -12.44 -21.39 32.95
C SER A 233 -13.51 -22.45 32.65
N CYS A 234 -13.13 -23.73 32.65
CA CYS A 234 -14.06 -24.85 32.54
C CYS A 234 -14.31 -25.51 33.90
N TYR A 235 -15.47 -26.14 34.03
CA TYR A 235 -15.85 -27.00 35.14
C TYR A 235 -15.66 -28.47 34.73
N GLU A 236 -15.25 -29.29 35.69
CA GLU A 236 -15.13 -30.74 35.58
C GLU A 236 -15.86 -31.39 36.76
N LEU A 237 -16.51 -32.54 36.57
CA LEU A 237 -17.11 -33.27 37.69
C LEU A 237 -16.06 -33.77 38.68
N LYS A 238 -16.36 -33.69 39.99
CA LYS A 238 -15.52 -34.30 41.02
C LYS A 238 -15.42 -35.81 40.78
N PRO A 239 -14.26 -36.44 41.09
CA PRO A 239 -14.04 -37.86 40.84
C PRO A 239 -15.08 -38.76 41.52
N GLN A 240 -15.56 -38.37 42.71
CA GLN A 240 -16.62 -39.07 43.45
C GLN A 240 -17.98 -39.17 42.71
N TYR A 241 -18.20 -38.35 41.68
CA TYR A 241 -19.41 -38.38 40.86
C TYR A 241 -19.16 -38.87 39.43
N LYS A 242 -17.91 -39.11 39.02
CA LYS A 242 -17.59 -39.62 37.69
C LYS A 242 -17.99 -41.09 37.52
N ASP A 243 -17.77 -41.91 38.55
CA ASP A 243 -18.07 -43.36 38.49
C ASP A 243 -19.57 -43.64 38.36
N GLY A 244 -20.43 -42.79 38.90
CA GLY A 244 -21.89 -42.92 38.82
C GLY A 244 -22.49 -42.53 37.46
N VAL A 245 -21.77 -41.73 36.67
CA VAL A 245 -22.22 -41.26 35.34
C VAL A 245 -21.81 -42.26 34.24
N SER A 246 -20.78 -43.08 34.49
CA SER A 246 -20.30 -44.09 33.52
C SER A 246 -21.11 -45.39 33.45
N ASN A 247 -22.14 -45.56 34.28
CA ASN A 247 -22.92 -46.80 34.40
C ASN A 247 -24.45 -46.59 34.28
N ALA A 248 -24.89 -45.61 33.50
CA ALA A 248 -26.28 -45.41 33.09
C ALA A 248 -26.41 -45.47 31.56
#